data_AF-A0A022XJL0-F1
#
_entry.id   AF-A0A022XJL0-F1
#
_cell.length_a   1.000
_cell.length_b   1.000
_cell.length_c   1.000
_cell.angle_alpha   90.00
_cell.angle_beta   90.00
_cell.angle_gamma   90.00
#
_symmetry.space_group_name_H-M   'P 1'
#
loop_
_entity.id
_entity.type
_entity.pdbx_description
1 polymer ?
#
loop_
_entity_poly.entity_id
_entity_poly.type
_entity_poly.pdbx_seq_one_letter_code
_entity_poly.pdbx_strand_id
1 'polypeptide(L)'
;MTAAVSTRPKRKLSASGSRTTFGLQKKIILSSASMISQKPTTAAEEDPEFLRKQLDRISSHPSLTPYRRRVYRTLLSVPKGQWTTYAMLSAHLSSSARAIGNAMKTNPFAPEVPCHRVLASNRTIGGYKGSWGNGGSYAVEKTKLLRGEGVVFDAKGRAGGEIFTKFTDMGEVMERKES
;
A
#
# COMPACT_ATOMS: atom_id res chain seq x y z
N MET A 1 -49.28 23.97 43.90
CA MET A 1 -48.24 25.00 43.68
C MET A 1 -48.37 25.51 42.25
N THR A 2 -48.19 26.81 42.10
CA THR A 2 -48.59 27.72 41.02
C THR A 2 -47.65 27.73 39.80
N ALA A 3 -48.22 28.09 38.63
CA ALA A 3 -47.71 28.82 37.44
C ALA A 3 -46.17 28.93 37.19
N ALA A 4 -45.65 28.92 35.96
CA ALA A 4 -45.99 29.89 34.91
C ALA A 4 -45.35 29.57 33.53
N VAL A 5 -46.08 30.03 32.51
CA VAL A 5 -45.69 30.33 31.11
C VAL A 5 -44.55 31.35 31.03
N SER A 6 -43.64 31.24 30.05
CA SER A 6 -43.10 32.42 29.35
C SER A 6 -42.37 32.10 28.04
N THR A 7 -43.05 32.35 26.94
CA THR A 7 -42.50 32.72 25.62
C THR A 7 -41.74 34.06 25.69
N ARG A 8 -40.70 34.28 24.86
CA ARG A 8 -40.52 35.48 23.96
C ARG A 8 -39.10 35.60 23.33
N PRO A 9 -38.89 36.47 22.30
CA PRO A 9 -38.20 36.10 21.07
C PRO A 9 -36.97 36.98 20.69
N LYS A 10 -36.44 36.69 19.49
CA LYS A 10 -35.74 37.55 18.49
C LYS A 10 -34.86 38.72 18.97
N ARG A 11 -33.63 38.74 18.44
CA ARG A 11 -33.00 40.01 18.07
C ARG A 11 -32.17 39.88 16.78
N LYS A 12 -32.68 40.52 15.73
CA LYS A 12 -31.89 40.99 14.57
C LYS A 12 -30.95 42.09 15.05
N LEU A 13 -29.71 42.11 14.59
CA LEU A 13 -28.89 43.32 14.50
C LEU A 13 -28.20 43.35 13.15
N SER A 14 -28.57 44.35 12.37
CA SER A 14 -27.94 44.85 11.16
C SER A 14 -26.88 45.89 11.51
N ALA A 15 -25.75 45.87 10.81
CA ALA A 15 -24.86 47.01 10.55
C ALA A 15 -24.02 46.59 9.33
N SER A 16 -24.18 47.14 8.12
CA SER A 16 -23.82 48.49 7.65
C SER A 16 -22.40 48.88 8.03
N GLY A 17 -21.50 49.00 7.05
CA GLY A 17 -20.16 49.55 7.30
C GLY A 17 -19.12 49.30 6.22
N SER A 18 -19.18 50.11 5.17
CA SER A 18 -18.04 50.76 4.49
C SER A 18 -17.07 49.99 3.57
N ARG A 19 -16.98 50.58 2.38
CA ARG A 19 -15.97 50.42 1.32
C ARG A 19 -14.56 50.63 1.87
N THR A 20 -13.62 49.81 1.40
CA THR A 20 -12.28 50.29 1.08
C THR A 20 -11.68 49.49 -0.07
N THR A 21 -11.37 50.22 -1.12
CA THR A 21 -10.53 49.85 -2.26
C THR A 21 -9.17 49.35 -1.78
N PHE A 22 -8.65 48.25 -2.34
CA PHE A 22 -7.20 48.12 -2.61
C PHE A 22 -7.01 47.03 -3.67
N GLY A 23 -6.59 47.47 -4.85
CA GLY A 23 -6.15 46.57 -5.90
C GLY A 23 -4.84 45.89 -5.50
N LEU A 24 -4.65 44.66 -5.97
CA LEU A 24 -3.35 44.24 -6.44
C LEU A 24 -3.53 43.04 -7.39
N GLN A 25 -3.37 43.31 -8.67
CA GLN A 25 -3.09 42.29 -9.66
C GLN A 25 -1.75 41.64 -9.29
N LYS A 26 -1.72 40.31 -9.16
CA LYS A 26 -0.48 39.55 -9.31
C LYS A 26 -0.65 38.58 -10.47
N LYS A 27 -0.04 39.00 -11.59
CA LYS A 27 0.43 38.17 -12.69
C LYS A 27 1.04 36.89 -12.11
N ILE A 28 0.38 35.75 -12.29
CA ILE A 28 1.05 34.46 -12.18
C ILE A 28 1.67 34.23 -13.55
N ILE A 29 2.99 34.39 -13.58
CA ILE A 29 3.85 34.21 -14.73
C ILE A 29 3.74 32.74 -15.15
N LEU A 30 3.28 32.54 -16.38
CA LEU A 30 3.53 31.35 -17.18
C LEU A 30 5.04 31.27 -17.41
N SER A 31 5.74 30.37 -16.71
CA SER A 31 7.09 29.99 -17.10
C SER A 31 7.24 28.49 -17.14
N SER A 32 7.24 28.00 -18.39
CA SER A 32 7.92 26.81 -18.88
C SER A 32 7.67 25.51 -18.12
N ALA A 33 6.75 24.74 -18.70
CA ALA A 33 6.85 23.29 -18.78
C ALA A 33 8.31 22.84 -18.89
N SER A 34 8.90 22.46 -17.75
CA SER A 34 10.01 21.52 -17.74
C SER A 34 9.37 20.15 -17.65
N MET A 35 9.44 19.45 -18.76
CA MET A 35 8.88 18.13 -18.98
C MET A 35 9.30 17.19 -17.84
N ILE A 36 8.36 16.91 -16.94
CA ILE A 36 8.44 15.70 -16.14
C ILE A 36 8.19 14.58 -17.14
N SER A 37 9.28 14.02 -17.65
CA SER A 37 9.30 12.77 -18.40
C SER A 37 8.78 11.67 -17.48
N GLN A 38 7.47 11.56 -17.36
CA GLN A 38 6.83 10.42 -16.71
C GLN A 38 6.78 9.30 -17.74
N LYS A 39 7.91 8.61 -17.86
CA LYS A 39 7.93 7.28 -18.47
C LYS A 39 7.05 6.39 -17.58
N PRO A 40 6.03 5.70 -18.13
CA PRO A 40 5.21 4.79 -17.34
C PRO A 40 6.10 3.63 -16.88
N THR A 41 6.35 3.55 -15.57
CA THR A 41 7.24 2.54 -14.97
C THR A 41 6.56 1.17 -15.02
N THR A 42 6.73 0.48 -16.15
CA THR A 42 6.44 -0.94 -16.32
C THR A 42 7.25 -1.78 -15.33
N ALA A 43 6.68 -2.91 -14.92
CA ALA A 43 7.12 -3.90 -13.93
C ALA A 43 8.54 -4.50 -14.08
N ALA A 44 9.42 -3.92 -14.88
CA ALA A 44 10.73 -4.45 -15.27
C ALA A 44 11.95 -3.60 -14.84
N GLU A 45 11.77 -2.46 -14.16
CA GLU A 45 12.88 -1.61 -13.70
C GLU A 45 13.08 -1.68 -12.17
N GLU A 46 13.06 -2.89 -11.58
CA GLU A 46 13.79 -3.12 -10.33
C GLU A 46 15.24 -3.39 -10.72
N ASP A 47 16.18 -2.61 -10.21
CA ASP A 47 17.61 -2.78 -10.46
C ASP A 47 18.01 -4.26 -10.27
N PRO A 48 18.55 -4.95 -11.31
CA PRO A 48 18.97 -6.34 -11.19
C PRO A 48 19.95 -6.57 -10.03
N GLU A 49 20.75 -5.55 -9.68
CA GLU A 49 21.65 -5.60 -8.53
C GLU A 49 20.89 -5.61 -7.20
N PHE A 50 19.82 -4.82 -7.08
CA PHE A 50 18.95 -4.85 -5.91
C PHE A 50 18.32 -6.22 -5.71
N LEU A 51 17.79 -6.82 -6.79
CA LEU A 51 17.17 -8.14 -6.72
C LEU A 51 18.18 -9.22 -6.28
N ARG A 52 19.38 -9.23 -6.87
CA ARG A 52 20.49 -10.13 -6.48
C ARG A 52 20.78 -10.02 -4.99
N LYS A 53 21.00 -8.79 -4.52
CA LYS A 53 21.27 -8.51 -3.11
C LYS A 53 20.17 -9.01 -2.18
N GLN A 54 18.90 -8.87 -2.55
CA GLN A 54 17.81 -9.42 -1.73
C GLN A 54 17.78 -10.95 -1.75
N LEU A 55 18.04 -11.59 -2.88
CA LEU A 55 18.10 -13.05 -2.98
C LEU A 55 19.25 -13.63 -2.16
N ASP A 56 20.41 -12.97 -2.16
CA ASP A 56 21.56 -13.35 -1.34
C ASP A 56 21.24 -13.23 0.16
N ARG A 57 20.61 -12.12 0.56
CA ARG A 57 20.14 -11.92 1.96
C ARG A 57 19.14 -13.00 2.37
N ILE A 58 18.17 -13.35 1.53
CA ILE A 58 17.18 -14.39 1.84
C ILE A 58 17.85 -15.77 1.96
N SER A 59 18.79 -16.07 1.08
CA SER A 59 19.46 -17.37 1.02
C SER A 59 20.41 -17.58 2.20
N SER A 60 21.21 -16.57 2.54
CA SER A 60 22.21 -16.61 3.62
C SER A 60 21.63 -16.51 5.04
N HIS A 61 20.36 -16.11 5.20
CA HIS A 61 19.80 -15.87 6.54
C HIS A 61 19.67 -17.16 7.37
N PRO A 62 20.24 -17.20 8.59
CA PRO A 62 20.42 -18.44 9.34
C PRO A 62 19.12 -19.02 9.90
N SER A 63 18.16 -18.18 10.31
CA SER A 63 16.91 -18.61 10.94
C SER A 63 15.74 -18.86 9.97
N LEU A 64 15.98 -18.72 8.65
CA LEU A 64 14.93 -18.95 7.65
C LEU A 64 14.80 -20.44 7.32
N THR A 65 13.57 -20.94 7.32
CA THR A 65 13.28 -22.28 6.80
C THR A 65 13.27 -22.28 5.27
N PRO A 66 13.50 -23.43 4.61
CA PRO A 66 13.38 -23.54 3.15
C PRO A 66 12.03 -23.03 2.62
N TYR A 67 10.94 -23.33 3.34
CA TYR A 67 9.61 -22.81 3.05
C TYR A 67 9.55 -21.28 3.07
N ARG A 68 10.07 -20.62 4.12
CA ARG A 68 10.08 -19.15 4.22
C ARG A 68 10.92 -18.52 3.10
N ARG A 69 12.07 -19.11 2.76
CA ARG A 69 12.90 -18.63 1.64
C ARG A 69 12.11 -18.66 0.33
N ARG A 70 11.46 -19.78 0.01
CA ARG A 70 10.64 -19.91 -1.20
C ARG A 70 9.50 -18.89 -1.23
N VAL A 71 8.80 -18.69 -0.11
CA VAL A 71 7.74 -17.67 0.01
C VAL A 71 8.28 -16.27 -0.31
N TYR A 72 9.42 -15.87 0.27
CA TYR A 72 9.99 -14.54 0.05
C TYR A 72 10.55 -14.36 -1.37
N ARG A 73 11.24 -15.37 -1.91
CA ARG A 73 11.71 -15.39 -3.31
C ARG A 73 10.54 -15.23 -4.29
N THR A 74 9.43 -15.90 -4.03
CA THR A 74 8.20 -15.79 -4.83
C THR A 74 7.56 -14.41 -4.70
N LEU A 75 7.55 -13.84 -3.50
CA LEU A 75 6.94 -12.54 -3.24
C LEU A 75 7.65 -11.38 -3.96
N LEU A 76 8.96 -11.51 -4.20
CA LEU A 76 9.73 -10.56 -5.01
C LEU A 76 9.26 -10.48 -6.47
N SER A 77 8.51 -11.47 -6.97
CA SER A 77 7.92 -11.42 -8.33
C SER A 77 6.70 -10.50 -8.44
N VAL A 78 6.09 -10.11 -7.32
CA VAL A 78 4.92 -9.21 -7.34
C VAL A 78 5.41 -7.78 -7.56
N PRO A 79 5.09 -7.11 -8.67
CA PRO A 79 5.67 -5.80 -8.97
C PRO A 79 5.04 -4.67 -8.15
N LYS A 80 5.74 -3.54 -8.08
CA LYS A 80 5.22 -2.29 -7.47
C LYS A 80 3.89 -1.90 -8.11
N GLY A 81 2.92 -1.50 -7.27
CA GLY A 81 1.60 -1.07 -7.72
C GLY A 81 0.63 -2.22 -8.03
N GLN A 82 1.10 -3.47 -7.99
CA GLN A 82 0.25 -4.65 -8.01
C GLN A 82 0.22 -5.31 -6.63
N TRP A 83 -0.83 -6.10 -6.42
CA TRP A 83 -1.02 -6.82 -5.17
C TRP A 83 -1.62 -8.19 -5.46
N THR A 84 -1.45 -9.09 -4.52
CA THR A 84 -2.00 -10.45 -4.57
C THR A 84 -2.77 -10.76 -3.30
N THR A 85 -3.32 -11.97 -3.19
CA THR A 85 -3.99 -12.43 -1.97
C THR A 85 -3.29 -13.62 -1.33
N TYR A 86 -3.50 -13.80 -0.03
CA TYR A 86 -3.02 -14.98 0.68
C TYR A 86 -3.50 -16.29 0.02
N ALA A 87 -4.73 -16.31 -0.50
CA ALA A 87 -5.29 -17.47 -1.18
C ALA A 87 -4.49 -17.80 -2.45
N MET A 88 -4.27 -16.83 -3.33
CA MET A 88 -3.54 -17.04 -4.59
C MET A 88 -2.09 -17.46 -4.35
N LEU A 89 -1.41 -16.80 -3.42
CA LEU A 89 -0.02 -17.14 -3.09
C LEU A 89 0.08 -18.54 -2.45
N SER A 90 -0.88 -18.90 -1.59
CA SER A 90 -0.92 -20.24 -0.99
C SER A 90 -1.20 -21.33 -2.01
N ALA A 91 -2.08 -21.08 -2.99
CA ALA A 91 -2.35 -22.02 -4.07
C ALA A 91 -1.11 -22.26 -4.94
N HIS A 92 -0.39 -21.20 -5.31
CA HIS A 92 0.85 -21.32 -6.08
C HIS A 92 1.93 -22.11 -5.35
N LEU A 93 2.09 -21.89 -4.04
CA LEU A 93 3.11 -22.54 -3.23
C LEU A 93 2.67 -23.88 -2.64
N SER A 94 1.51 -24.41 -3.03
CA SER A 94 0.92 -25.63 -2.44
C SER A 94 0.92 -25.60 -0.91
N SER A 95 0.50 -24.47 -0.33
CA SER A 95 0.52 -24.18 1.10
C SER A 95 -0.84 -23.68 1.59
N SER A 96 -0.93 -23.27 2.85
CA SER A 96 -2.14 -22.67 3.44
C SER A 96 -1.99 -21.16 3.62
N ALA A 97 -3.10 -20.42 3.46
CA ALA A 97 -3.16 -18.98 3.73
C ALA A 97 -2.65 -18.62 5.14
N ARG A 98 -2.89 -19.48 6.14
CA ARG A 98 -2.39 -19.32 7.51
C ARG A 98 -0.87 -19.43 7.59
N ALA A 99 -0.27 -20.43 6.92
CA ALA A 99 1.17 -20.59 6.88
C ALA A 99 1.87 -19.40 6.18
N ILE A 100 1.27 -18.88 5.10
CA ILE A 100 1.74 -17.66 4.44
C ILE A 100 1.62 -16.46 5.38
N GLY A 101 0.49 -16.27 6.05
CA GLY A 101 0.31 -15.20 7.04
C GLY A 101 1.35 -15.23 8.17
N ASN A 102 1.67 -16.42 8.67
CA ASN A 102 2.72 -16.61 9.67
C ASN A 102 4.12 -16.26 9.13
N ALA A 103 4.44 -16.61 7.88
CA ALA A 103 5.69 -16.20 7.25
C ALA A 103 5.76 -14.67 7.10
N MET A 104 4.69 -14.02 6.61
CA MET A 104 4.63 -12.57 6.45
C MET A 104 4.78 -11.81 7.77
N LYS A 105 4.24 -12.33 8.88
CA LYS A 105 4.34 -11.73 10.22
C LYS A 105 5.76 -11.69 10.76
N THR A 106 6.61 -12.62 10.34
CA THR A 106 7.99 -12.75 10.82
C THR A 106 8.99 -12.42 9.71
N ASN A 107 8.63 -11.55 8.77
CA ASN A 107 9.52 -11.14 7.69
C ASN A 107 10.61 -10.19 8.22
N PRO A 108 11.89 -10.60 8.26
CA PRO A 108 12.98 -9.74 8.73
C PRO A 108 13.46 -8.75 7.66
N PHE A 109 12.99 -8.88 6.42
CA PHE A 109 13.41 -8.08 5.26
C PHE A 109 12.35 -7.07 4.82
N ALA A 110 11.44 -6.69 5.72
CA ALA A 110 10.47 -5.64 5.41
C ALA A 110 11.17 -4.26 5.50
N PRO A 111 10.88 -3.31 4.59
CA PRO A 111 9.88 -3.34 3.51
C PRO A 111 10.39 -3.86 2.14
N GLU A 112 11.67 -4.21 2.00
CA GLU A 112 12.27 -4.61 0.71
C GLU A 112 11.63 -5.87 0.13
N VAL A 113 11.33 -6.86 0.96
CA VAL A 113 10.46 -8.00 0.60
C VAL A 113 9.00 -7.56 0.82
N PRO A 114 8.19 -7.42 -0.24
CA PRO A 114 6.97 -6.61 -0.21
C PRO A 114 5.77 -7.34 0.41
N CYS A 115 5.83 -7.66 1.71
CA CYS A 115 4.75 -8.32 2.45
C CYS A 115 3.46 -7.47 2.53
N HIS A 116 3.57 -6.15 2.32
CA HIS A 116 2.41 -5.28 2.17
C HIS A 116 1.60 -5.54 0.89
N ARG A 117 2.17 -6.17 -0.14
CA ARG A 117 1.44 -6.51 -1.39
C ARG A 117 0.49 -7.71 -1.27
N VAL A 118 0.44 -8.40 -0.13
CA VAL A 118 -0.42 -9.59 0.08
C VAL A 118 -1.67 -9.24 0.89
N LEU A 119 -2.85 -9.28 0.28
CA LEU A 119 -4.14 -8.90 0.88
C LEU A 119 -5.02 -10.10 1.23
N ALA A 120 -6.13 -9.83 1.92
CA ALA A 120 -7.17 -10.83 2.14
C ALA A 120 -7.97 -11.09 0.85
N SER A 121 -8.64 -12.25 0.76
CA SER A 121 -9.39 -12.64 -0.45
C SER A 121 -10.54 -11.69 -0.80
N ASN A 122 -11.08 -10.98 0.18
CA ASN A 122 -12.09 -9.92 0.00
C ASN A 122 -11.50 -8.58 -0.47
N ARG A 123 -10.20 -8.54 -0.81
CA ARG A 123 -9.43 -7.38 -1.25
C ARG A 123 -9.24 -6.30 -0.18
N THR A 124 -9.62 -6.55 1.07
CA THR A 124 -9.35 -5.61 2.16
C THR A 124 -7.93 -5.79 2.68
N ILE A 125 -7.43 -4.76 3.35
CA ILE A 125 -6.22 -4.89 4.17
C ILE A 125 -6.52 -5.88 5.31
N GLY A 126 -5.92 -7.07 5.22
CA GLY A 126 -6.12 -8.16 6.18
C GLY A 126 -5.42 -7.91 7.53
N GLY A 127 -5.89 -8.60 8.56
CA GLY A 127 -5.47 -8.42 9.96
C GLY A 127 -4.01 -8.81 10.23
N TYR A 128 -3.26 -7.84 10.74
CA TYR A 128 -1.92 -8.01 11.31
C TYR A 128 -2.02 -7.73 12.81
N LYS A 129 -1.54 -8.67 13.65
CA LYS A 129 -1.71 -8.68 15.13
C LYS A 129 -3.16 -8.79 15.66
N GLY A 130 -4.01 -9.59 15.02
CA GLY A 130 -5.32 -9.96 15.59
C GLY A 130 -6.47 -8.96 15.38
N SER A 131 -6.18 -7.73 14.94
CA SER A 131 -7.22 -6.77 14.59
C SER A 131 -7.49 -6.78 13.08
N TRP A 132 -8.72 -7.15 12.70
CA TRP A 132 -9.21 -7.02 11.33
C TRP A 132 -9.72 -5.59 11.09
N GLY A 133 -9.41 -4.99 9.93
CA GLY A 133 -9.92 -3.67 9.53
C GLY A 133 -8.91 -2.52 9.63
N ASN A 134 -9.39 -1.32 9.30
CA ASN A 134 -8.62 -0.09 9.07
C ASN A 134 -7.99 0.56 10.33
N GLY A 135 -7.82 -0.19 11.43
CA GLY A 135 -7.50 0.39 12.76
C GLY A 135 -6.19 -0.07 13.42
N GLY A 136 -5.49 -1.07 12.89
CA GLY A 136 -4.18 -1.47 13.42
C GLY A 136 -3.05 -0.58 12.89
N SER A 137 -2.04 -0.25 13.71
CA SER A 137 -0.89 0.57 13.29
C SER A 137 -0.24 0.05 11.99
N TYR A 138 -0.08 -1.27 11.88
CA TYR A 138 0.46 -1.93 10.68
C TYR A 138 -0.49 -1.93 9.48
N ALA A 139 -1.80 -1.88 9.69
CA ALA A 139 -2.76 -1.73 8.59
C ALA A 139 -2.63 -0.34 7.97
N VAL A 140 -2.40 0.70 8.79
CA VAL A 140 -2.16 2.07 8.32
C VAL A 140 -0.85 2.15 7.52
N GLU A 141 0.24 1.57 8.02
CA GLU A 141 1.53 1.54 7.31
C GLU A 141 1.43 0.79 5.97
N LYS A 142 0.80 -0.39 5.98
CA LYS A 142 0.56 -1.20 4.77
C LYS A 142 -0.27 -0.45 3.73
N THR A 143 -1.32 0.23 4.17
CA THR A 143 -2.16 1.07 3.29
C THR A 143 -1.36 2.22 2.72
N LYS A 144 -0.50 2.86 3.53
CA LYS A 144 0.36 3.96 3.09
C LYS A 144 1.35 3.50 2.02
N LEU A 145 1.99 2.34 2.21
CA LEU A 145 2.91 1.76 1.23
C LEU A 145 2.18 1.43 -0.08
N LEU A 146 1.03 0.75 0.00
CA LEU A 146 0.24 0.41 -1.19
C LEU A 146 -0.26 1.65 -1.94
N ARG A 147 -0.73 2.67 -1.24
CA ARG A 147 -1.11 3.95 -1.85
C ARG A 147 0.07 4.67 -2.48
N GLY A 148 1.24 4.64 -1.82
CA GLY A 148 2.49 5.19 -2.36
C GLY A 148 2.96 4.48 -3.63
N GLU A 149 2.63 3.19 -3.77
CA GLU A 149 2.85 2.41 -4.99
C GLU A 149 1.77 2.61 -6.07
N GLY A 150 0.73 3.41 -5.79
CA GLY A 150 -0.35 3.70 -6.75
C GLY A 150 -1.59 2.81 -6.63
N VAL A 151 -1.71 1.97 -5.60
CA VAL A 151 -2.92 1.15 -5.37
C VAL A 151 -4.05 2.02 -4.82
N VAL A 152 -5.16 2.04 -5.55
CA VAL A 152 -6.39 2.75 -5.16
C VAL A 152 -7.24 1.86 -4.28
N PHE A 153 -7.92 2.44 -3.28
CA PHE A 153 -8.86 1.74 -2.42
C PHE A 153 -10.27 2.33 -2.58
N ASP A 154 -11.29 1.48 -2.58
CA ASP A 154 -12.68 1.92 -2.61
C ASP A 154 -13.15 2.47 -1.25
N ALA A 155 -14.38 3.01 -1.20
CA ALA A 155 -14.98 3.54 0.03
C ALA A 155 -15.14 2.48 1.14
N LYS A 156 -15.09 1.19 0.79
CA LYS A 156 -15.16 0.06 1.73
C LYS A 156 -13.76 -0.44 2.15
N GLY A 157 -12.69 0.22 1.70
CA GLY A 157 -11.30 -0.16 2.01
C GLY A 157 -10.80 -1.38 1.23
N ARG A 158 -11.41 -1.71 0.09
CA ARG A 158 -10.95 -2.78 -0.80
C ARG A 158 -9.99 -2.24 -1.84
N ALA A 159 -8.88 -2.92 -2.05
CA ALA A 159 -7.92 -2.58 -3.10
C ALA A 159 -8.56 -2.79 -4.48
N GLY A 160 -8.42 -1.77 -5.33
CA GLY A 160 -8.75 -1.82 -6.76
C GLY A 160 -7.60 -2.42 -7.57
N GLY A 161 -7.87 -2.70 -8.84
CA GLY A 161 -6.94 -3.38 -9.73
C GLY A 161 -7.11 -4.90 -9.77
N GLU A 162 -6.31 -5.54 -10.60
CA GLU A 162 -6.31 -6.99 -10.79
C GLU A 162 -5.42 -7.70 -9.76
N ILE A 163 -5.84 -8.90 -9.36
CA ILE A 163 -5.07 -9.74 -8.45
C ILE A 163 -3.90 -10.32 -9.24
N PHE A 164 -2.67 -10.11 -8.76
CA PHE A 164 -1.49 -10.72 -9.35
C PHE A 164 -1.44 -12.23 -9.08
N THR A 165 -1.28 -13.02 -10.15
CA THR A 165 -1.25 -14.49 -10.12
C THR A 165 -0.04 -15.10 -10.84
N LYS A 166 0.74 -14.30 -11.57
CA LYS A 166 1.89 -14.75 -12.38
C LYS A 166 3.15 -14.87 -11.53
N PHE A 167 3.06 -15.62 -10.45
CA PHE A 167 4.15 -15.81 -9.52
C PHE A 167 5.32 -16.56 -10.16
N THR A 168 6.53 -16.18 -9.77
CA THR A 168 7.74 -16.92 -10.13
C THR A 168 8.70 -16.90 -8.97
N ASP A 169 9.39 -18.01 -8.73
CA ASP A 169 10.50 -18.03 -7.79
C ASP A 169 11.68 -17.25 -8.39
N MET A 170 11.92 -16.04 -7.89
CA MET A 170 12.94 -15.16 -8.46
C MET A 170 14.37 -15.72 -8.33
N GLY A 171 14.65 -16.61 -7.37
CA GLY A 171 15.97 -17.22 -7.30
C GLY A 171 16.20 -18.24 -8.43
N GLU A 172 15.16 -18.99 -8.83
CA GLU A 172 15.28 -19.94 -9.95
C GLU A 172 15.40 -19.22 -11.31
N VAL A 173 14.90 -17.99 -11.41
CA VAL A 173 15.06 -17.14 -12.60
C VAL A 173 16.47 -16.59 -12.71
N MET A 174 17.07 -16.20 -11.58
CA MET A 174 18.42 -15.65 -11.55
C MET A 174 19.48 -16.71 -11.85
N GLU A 175 19.36 -17.90 -11.28
CA GLU A 175 20.27 -19.03 -11.54
C GLU A 175 20.31 -19.41 -13.04
N ARG A 176 19.16 -19.36 -13.74
CA ARG A 176 19.07 -19.67 -15.18
C ARG A 176 19.64 -18.60 -16.11
N LYS A 177 19.75 -17.34 -15.65
CA LYS A 177 20.34 -16.26 -16.47
C LYS A 177 21.86 -16.22 -16.42
N GLU A 178 22.46 -16.97 -15.50
CA GLU A 178 23.90 -17.01 -15.23
C GLU A 178 24.55 -18.29 -15.78
N SER A 179 23.75 -19.24 -16.29
CA SER A 179 24.17 -20.43 -17.05
C SER A 179 24.09 -20.19 -18.55
#